data_AF-A0A1C6PGB2-F1
#
_entry.id   AF-A0A1C6PGB2-F1
#
_cell.length_a   1.000
_cell.length_b   1.000
_cell.length_c   1.000
_cell.angle_alpha   90.00
_cell.angle_beta   90.00
_cell.angle_gamma   90.00
#
_symmetry.space_group_name_H-M   'P 1'
#
loop_
_entity.id
_entity.type
_entity.pdbx_description
1 polymer ?
#
loop_
_entity_poly.entity_id
_entity_poly.type
_entity_poly.pdbx_seq_one_letter_code
_entity_poly.pdbx_strand_id
1 'polypeptide(L)' 'MDRWDRVGRFAAYGAALALPPYLLIKVSWVVGSLLGLLPVGTGFGKAEWVVLNSASIGMAGIGITMALARPAARDA' A
#
# COMPACT_ATOMS: atom_id res chain seq x y z
N MET A 1 1.61 -25.81 15.08
CA MET A 1 1.21 -24.47 14.57
C MET A 1 1.41 -23.50 15.71
N ASP A 2 2.57 -22.87 15.77
CA ASP A 2 2.89 -21.98 16.87
C ASP A 2 1.97 -20.76 16.83
N ARG A 3 1.67 -20.17 17.99
CA ARG A 3 0.81 -18.98 18.10
C ARG A 3 1.23 -17.86 17.13
N TRP A 4 2.53 -17.77 16.87
CA TRP A 4 3.16 -16.82 15.94
C TRP A 4 2.84 -17.07 14.47
N ASP A 5 2.69 -18.33 14.04
CA ASP A 5 2.28 -18.68 12.67
C ASP A 5 0.84 -18.21 12.39
N ARG A 6 -0.04 -18.39 13.37
CA ARG A 6 -1.45 -18.01 13.27
C ARG A 6 -1.61 -16.50 13.20
N VAL A 7 -0.91 -15.77 14.09
CA VAL A 7 -0.88 -14.30 14.06
C VAL A 7 -0.29 -13.77 12.75
N GLY A 8 0.80 -14.37 12.27
CA GLY A 8 1.41 -14.01 10.99
C GLY A 8 0.46 -14.20 9.81
N ARG A 9 -0.35 -15.26 9.80
CA ARG A 9 -1.29 -15.57 8.72
C ARG A 9 -2.49 -14.61 8.71
N PHE A 10 -3.05 -14.28 9.87
CA PHE A 10 -4.09 -13.25 9.98
C PHE A 10 -3.59 -11.86 9.57
N ALA A 11 -2.36 -11.50 9.97
CA ALA A 11 -1.74 -10.24 9.55
C ALA A 11 -1.54 -10.18 8.02
N ALA A 12 -1.13 -11.30 7.39
CA ALA A 12 -0.97 -11.36 5.94
C ALA A 12 -2.31 -11.22 5.19
N TYR A 13 -3.37 -11.89 5.65
CA TYR A 13 -4.70 -11.74 5.06
C TYR A 13 -5.28 -10.34 5.27
N GLY A 14 -5.10 -9.76 6.47
CA GLY A 14 -5.51 -8.38 6.75
C GLY A 14 -4.79 -7.36 5.87
N ALA A 15 -3.48 -7.51 5.70
CA ALA A 15 -2.68 -6.68 4.79
C ALA A 15 -3.14 -6.84 3.33
N ALA A 16 -3.39 -8.07 2.87
CA ALA A 16 -3.86 -8.34 1.51
C ALA A 16 -5.27 -7.77 1.24
N LEU A 17 -6.12 -7.63 2.24
CA LEU A 17 -7.46 -7.02 2.09
C LEU A 17 -7.43 -5.48 2.17
N ALA A 18 -6.62 -4.92 3.06
CA ALA A 18 -6.64 -3.49 3.35
C ALA A 18 -5.72 -2.66 2.44
N LEU A 19 -4.55 -3.21 2.05
CA LEU A 19 -3.54 -2.45 1.32
C LEU A 19 -3.86 -2.24 -0.16
N PRO A 20 -4.47 -3.18 -0.92
CA PRO A 20 -4.80 -2.94 -2.32
C PRO A 20 -5.77 -1.78 -2.58
N PRO A 21 -6.92 -1.64 -1.89
CA PRO A 21 -7.79 -0.48 -2.10
C PRO A 21 -7.10 0.83 -1.66
N TYR A 22 -6.30 0.80 -0.59
CA TYR A 22 -5.51 1.95 -0.16
C TYR A 22 -4.49 2.39 -1.23
N LEU A 23 -3.76 1.42 -1.80
CA LEU A 23 -2.78 1.64 -2.86
C LEU A 23 -3.45 2.24 -4.10
N LEU A 24 -4.59 1.68 -4.51
CA LEU A 24 -5.35 2.15 -5.66
C LEU A 24 -5.77 3.63 -5.48
N ILE A 25 -6.28 3.99 -4.30
CA ILE A 25 -6.66 5.37 -3.98
C ILE A 25 -5.43 6.27 -4.10
N LYS A 26 -4.30 5.92 -3.47
CA LYS A 26 -3.09 6.74 -3.51
C LYS A 26 -2.55 6.95 -4.92
N VAL A 27 -2.52 5.90 -5.75
CA VAL A 27 -2.12 5.99 -7.16
C VAL A 27 -3.07 6.90 -7.93
N SER A 28 -4.38 6.75 -7.73
CA SER A 28 -5.40 7.56 -8.39
C SER A 28 -5.26 9.03 -8.06
N TRP A 29 -4.95 9.37 -6.80
CA TRP A 29 -4.69 10.74 -6.38
C TRP A 29 -3.43 11.33 -7.01
N VAL A 30 -2.35 10.56 -7.14
CA VAL A 30 -1.14 11.00 -7.86
C VAL A 30 -1.49 11.28 -9.32
N VAL A 31 -2.05 10.31 -10.03
CA VAL A 31 -2.37 10.41 -11.45
C VAL A 31 -3.36 11.56 -11.70
N GLY A 32 -4.45 11.64 -10.95
CA GLY A 32 -5.43 12.71 -11.14
C GLY A 32 -4.90 14.09 -10.77
N SER A 33 -4.02 14.22 -9.77
CA SER A 33 -3.40 15.52 -9.46
C SER A 33 -2.41 15.98 -10.54
N LEU A 34 -1.68 15.05 -11.16
CA LEU A 34 -0.75 15.33 -12.27
C LEU A 34 -1.50 15.71 -13.56
N LEU A 35 -2.63 15.05 -13.82
CA LEU A 35 -3.50 15.36 -14.96
C LEU A 35 -4.40 16.59 -14.72
N GLY A 36 -4.38 17.18 -13.51
CA GLY A 36 -5.24 18.31 -13.14
C GLY A 36 -6.72 17.95 -12.99
N LEU A 37 -7.04 16.66 -12.86
CA LEU A 37 -8.41 16.12 -12.75
C LEU A 37 -8.88 16.01 -11.30
N LEU A 38 -7.95 15.90 -10.34
CA LEU A 38 -8.25 15.82 -8.91
C LEU A 38 -7.62 16.99 -8.15
N PRO A 39 -8.31 17.54 -7.15
CA PRO A 39 -7.77 18.60 -6.31
C PRO A 39 -6.60 18.09 -5.47
N VAL A 40 -5.66 18.96 -5.17
CA VAL A 40 -4.63 18.73 -4.15
C VAL A 40 -5.19 19.15 -2.79
N GLY A 41 -4.85 18.41 -1.73
CA GLY A 41 -5.32 18.74 -0.38
C GLY A 41 -4.92 20.15 0.05
N THR A 42 -5.81 20.81 0.79
CA THR A 42 -5.61 22.17 1.27
C THR A 42 -4.34 22.27 2.13
N GLY A 43 -3.44 23.19 1.78
CA GLY A 43 -2.18 23.39 2.49
C GLY A 43 -0.96 22.66 1.90
N PHE A 44 -1.11 21.91 0.81
CA PHE A 44 -0.01 21.27 0.10
C PHE A 44 0.25 21.89 -1.28
N GLY A 45 1.53 22.03 -1.65
CA GLY A 45 1.90 22.21 -3.05
C GLY A 45 1.68 20.91 -3.86
N LYS A 46 1.48 21.01 -5.18
CA LYS A 46 1.37 19.85 -6.09
C LYS A 46 2.51 18.85 -5.92
N ALA A 47 3.75 19.34 -5.80
CA ALA A 47 4.94 18.51 -5.64
C ALA A 47 4.94 17.76 -4.30
N GLU A 48 4.70 18.44 -3.19
CA GLU A 48 4.61 17.81 -1.86
C GLU A 48 3.48 16.79 -1.78
N TRP A 49 2.34 17.09 -2.40
CA TRP A 49 1.21 16.17 -2.52
C TRP A 49 1.60 14.87 -3.23
N VAL A 50 2.27 14.98 -4.37
CA VAL A 50 2.74 13.81 -5.14
C VAL A 50 3.77 13.02 -4.35
N VAL A 51 4.73 13.69 -3.69
CA VAL A 51 5.77 13.02 -2.88
C VAL A 51 5.15 12.25 -1.72
N LEU A 52 4.23 12.85 -0.97
CA LEU A 52 3.54 12.21 0.17
C LEU A 52 2.76 10.96 -0.27
N ASN A 53 2.00 11.07 -1.35
CA ASN A 53 1.23 9.93 -1.85
C ASN A 53 2.15 8.85 -2.44
N SER A 54 3.24 9.23 -3.09
CA SER A 54 4.25 8.29 -3.62
C SER A 54 4.96 7.52 -2.51
N ALA A 55 5.31 8.18 -1.40
CA ALA A 55 5.86 7.50 -0.23
C ALA A 55 4.86 6.49 0.35
N SER A 56 3.57 6.85 0.40
CA SER A 56 2.49 5.95 0.85
C SER A 56 2.32 4.74 -0.07
N ILE A 57 2.41 4.94 -1.39
CA ILE A 57 2.39 3.88 -2.41
C ILE A 57 3.55 2.91 -2.17
N GLY A 58 4.77 3.43 -1.96
CA GLY A 58 5.95 2.61 -1.67
C GLY A 58 5.78 1.75 -0.41
N MET A 59 5.32 2.35 0.69
CA MET A 59 5.08 1.62 1.94
C MET A 59 4.02 0.53 1.78
N ALA A 60 2.89 0.84 1.13
CA ALA A 60 1.84 -0.13 0.88
C ALA A 60 2.31 -1.25 -0.06
N GLY A 61 3.10 -0.92 -1.08
CA GLY A 61 3.73 -1.89 -1.98
C GLY A 61 4.62 -2.88 -1.22
N ILE A 62 5.50 -2.38 -0.35
CA ILE A 62 6.35 -3.22 0.51
C ILE A 62 5.49 -4.12 1.41
N GLY A 63 4.45 -3.58 2.04
CA GLY A 63 3.54 -4.35 2.89
C GLY A 63 2.82 -5.48 2.13
N ILE A 64 2.38 -5.22 0.90
CA ILE A 64 1.76 -6.22 0.01
C ILE A 64 2.79 -7.27 -0.40
N THR A 65 3.99 -6.86 -0.85
CA THR A 65 5.06 -7.79 -1.23
C THR A 65 5.43 -8.70 -0.07
N MET A 66 5.55 -8.16 1.15
CA MET A 66 5.81 -8.96 2.36
C MET A 66 4.66 -9.92 2.71
N ALA A 67 3.41 -9.50 2.48
CA ALA A 67 2.23 -10.34 2.70
C ALA A 67 2.16 -11.51 1.69
N LEU A 68 2.48 -11.24 0.42
CA LEU A 68 2.45 -12.22 -0.67
C LEU A 68 3.67 -13.14 -0.71
N ALA A 69 4.82 -12.69 -0.21
CA ALA A 69 6.05 -13.50 -0.13
C ALA A 69 5.91 -14.74 0.80
N ARG A 70 4.81 -14.85 1.56
CA ARG A 70 4.45 -16.09 2.28
C ARG A 70 3.36 -16.84 1.49
N PRO A 71 3.71 -17.53 0.40
CA PRO A 71 4.00 -18.98 0.47
C PRO A 71 4.93 -19.49 -0.68
N ALA A 72 6.25 -19.32 -0.53
CA ALA A 72 7.24 -19.99 -1.41
C ALA A 72 8.45 -20.58 -0.65
N ALA A 73 8.70 -20.15 0.58
CA ALA A 73 9.84 -20.62 1.39
C ALA A 73 9.56 -21.88 2.25
N ARG A 74 8.34 -22.44 2.18
CA ARG A 74 7.96 -23.65 2.95
C ARG A 74 7.91 -24.93 2.12
N ASP A 75 8.05 -24.82 0.79
CA ASP A 75 7.92 -25.94 -0.15
C ASP A 75 9.23 -26.21 -0.93
N ALA A 76 10.37 -25.69 -0.45
CA ALA A 76 11.73 -25.94 -0.96
C ALA A 76 12.62 -26.48 0.17
#